data_AF-Q17SZ8-F1
#
_entry.id   AF-Q17SZ8-F1
#
_cell.length_a   1.000
_cell.length_b   1.000
_cell.length_c   1.000
_cell.angle_alpha   90.00
_cell.angle_beta   90.00
_cell.angle_gamma   90.00
#
_symmetry.space_group_name_H-M   'P 1'
#
loop_
_entity.id
_entity.type
_entity.pdbx_description
1 polymer ?
#
loop_
_entity_poly.entity_id
_entity_poly.type
_entity_poly.pdbx_seq_one_letter_code
_entity_poly.pdbx_strand_id
1 'polypeptide(L)'
;MKKHILSLTLGSLLVSALSAEDDGFYTSVGYQIGEAAQMVTNTKGIQDLSDRYESLNNLLTRYSNLNTLIKLSADPSAINAVRENLGASAKNLIGDKTNSPAYQAVLLAINAAVGFWNVVGYVTQCGGNADGQKSTSSTTIFNNEPGYRSTSITCSLNGYTPGYYGPMSIENFKKLNEAYQILQTALKQGLPALKENNGTVSVTYTYTCSGKENNNCSP
;
A
#
# COMPACT_ATOMS: atom_id res chain seq x y z
N MET A 1 -27.65 -36.47 -12.04
CA MET A 1 -26.42 -35.66 -11.94
C MET A 1 -26.77 -34.18 -12.05
N LYS A 2 -26.69 -33.41 -10.97
CA LYS A 2 -26.71 -31.95 -10.97
C LYS A 2 -25.66 -31.47 -9.98
N LYS A 3 -24.64 -30.79 -10.47
CA LYS A 3 -23.59 -30.13 -9.67
C LYS A 3 -24.06 -28.70 -9.40
N HIS A 4 -24.07 -28.30 -8.14
CA HIS A 4 -24.12 -26.88 -7.77
C HIS A 4 -22.81 -26.54 -7.04
N ILE A 5 -22.07 -25.64 -7.65
CA ILE A 5 -20.84 -25.03 -7.14
C ILE A 5 -21.29 -23.94 -6.18
N LEU A 6 -21.01 -24.08 -4.88
CA LEU A 6 -21.16 -23.00 -3.92
C LEU A 6 -19.83 -22.23 -3.86
N SER A 7 -19.87 -21.01 -4.37
CA SER A 7 -18.77 -20.04 -4.32
C SER A 7 -18.69 -19.42 -2.92
N LEU A 8 -17.48 -19.40 -2.37
CA LEU A 8 -17.08 -18.50 -1.29
C LEU A 8 -17.24 -17.05 -1.76
N THR A 9 -17.93 -16.21 -0.98
CA THR A 9 -17.74 -14.76 -1.01
C THR A 9 -17.37 -14.27 0.39
N LEU A 10 -16.21 -13.65 0.43
CA LEU A 10 -15.57 -12.98 1.54
C LEU A 10 -16.11 -11.55 1.59
N GLY A 11 -16.67 -11.10 2.72
CA GLY A 11 -16.98 -9.67 2.88
C GLY A 11 -18.06 -9.35 3.90
N SER A 12 -17.66 -9.07 5.14
CA SER A 12 -18.26 -8.04 6.01
C SER A 12 -17.55 -8.02 7.36
N LEU A 13 -16.58 -7.12 7.49
CA LEU A 13 -15.89 -6.78 8.73
C LEU A 13 -16.21 -5.31 9.00
N LEU A 14 -17.38 -5.05 9.58
CA LEU A 14 -17.77 -3.76 10.16
C LEU A 14 -18.81 -4.05 11.26
N VAL A 15 -18.33 -4.33 12.48
CA VAL A 15 -19.14 -4.23 13.70
C VAL A 15 -18.93 -2.82 14.23
N SER A 16 -19.93 -1.97 14.02
CA SER A 16 -20.04 -0.68 14.66
C SER A 16 -20.14 -0.88 16.17
N ALA A 17 -19.28 -0.18 16.91
CA ALA A 17 -19.53 0.15 18.29
C ALA A 17 -20.86 0.93 18.35
N LEU A 18 -21.87 0.34 18.96
CA LEU A 18 -23.04 1.07 19.42
C LEU A 18 -23.07 0.96 20.93
N SER A 19 -22.66 2.05 21.56
CA SER A 19 -22.93 2.35 22.95
C SER A 19 -24.43 2.26 23.20
N ALA A 20 -24.82 1.40 24.12
CA ALA A 20 -26.06 1.53 24.87
C ALA A 20 -25.64 1.78 26.32
N GLU A 21 -25.49 3.06 26.68
CA GLU A 21 -26.01 3.51 27.96
C GLU A 21 -27.53 3.35 27.87
N ASP A 22 -28.08 2.40 28.62
CA ASP A 22 -29.43 2.57 29.16
C ASP A 22 -29.51 1.82 30.49
N ASP A 23 -29.91 2.57 31.51
CA ASP A 23 -29.83 2.24 32.92
C ASP A 23 -30.76 1.08 33.28
N GLY A 24 -30.18 -0.11 33.44
CA GLY A 24 -30.89 -1.30 33.91
C GLY A 24 -31.16 -1.30 35.41
N PHE A 25 -31.93 -0.33 35.93
CA PHE A 25 -32.59 -0.46 37.23
C PHE A 25 -34.00 -1.02 37.03
N TYR A 26 -34.12 -2.34 37.12
CA TYR A 26 -35.39 -3.00 37.44
C TYR A 26 -35.25 -3.74 38.76
N THR A 27 -35.65 -3.09 39.84
CA THR A 27 -36.08 -3.80 41.04
C THR A 27 -37.45 -4.40 40.76
N SER A 28 -37.51 -5.71 40.58
CA SER A 28 -38.67 -6.48 41.04
C SER A 28 -38.24 -7.20 42.31
N VAL A 29 -38.74 -6.69 43.43
CA VAL A 29 -38.69 -7.33 44.73
C VAL A 29 -39.73 -8.44 44.75
N GLY A 30 -39.31 -9.63 45.19
CA GLY A 30 -40.22 -10.67 45.66
C GLY A 30 -39.94 -12.05 45.08
N TYR A 31 -39.33 -12.91 45.90
CA TYR A 31 -39.39 -14.38 45.80
C TYR A 31 -38.45 -15.08 44.79
N GLN A 32 -37.13 -15.05 45.05
CA GLN A 32 -36.13 -16.12 44.78
C GLN A 32 -34.67 -15.64 45.00
N ILE A 33 -34.44 -14.77 45.99
CA ILE A 33 -33.14 -14.05 46.14
C ILE A 33 -32.01 -14.96 46.68
N GLY A 34 -32.32 -16.14 47.21
CA GLY A 34 -31.30 -17.14 47.55
C GLY A 34 -30.72 -17.88 46.33
N GLU A 35 -31.55 -18.17 45.33
CA GLU A 35 -31.18 -19.02 44.19
C GLU A 35 -30.54 -18.21 43.05
N ALA A 36 -31.04 -16.99 42.80
CA ALA A 36 -30.50 -16.09 41.77
C ALA A 36 -29.16 -15.45 42.17
N ALA A 37 -28.96 -15.03 43.43
CA ALA A 37 -27.67 -14.51 43.89
C ALA A 37 -26.60 -15.62 43.94
N GLN A 38 -27.00 -16.85 44.29
CA GLN A 38 -26.13 -18.01 44.25
C GLN A 38 -25.84 -18.45 42.81
N MET A 39 -26.79 -18.36 41.88
CA MET A 39 -26.57 -18.53 40.44
C MET A 39 -25.58 -17.51 39.89
N VAL A 40 -25.67 -16.22 40.24
CA VAL A 40 -24.75 -15.14 39.81
C VAL A 40 -23.34 -15.30 40.42
N THR A 41 -23.27 -15.74 41.67
CA THR A 41 -21.97 -16.02 42.34
C THR A 41 -21.34 -17.30 41.80
N ASN A 42 -22.14 -18.33 41.53
CA ASN A 42 -21.72 -19.56 40.85
C ASN A 42 -21.33 -19.30 39.39
N THR A 43 -21.97 -18.38 38.67
CA THR A 43 -21.53 -18.03 37.30
C THR A 43 -20.21 -17.30 37.31
N LYS A 44 -19.93 -16.41 38.27
CA LYS A 44 -18.59 -15.81 38.42
C LYS A 44 -17.52 -16.85 38.77
N GLY A 45 -17.83 -17.81 39.63
CA GLY A 45 -16.92 -18.92 39.95
C GLY A 45 -16.71 -19.90 38.78
N ILE A 46 -17.78 -20.20 38.02
CA ILE A 46 -17.72 -21.01 36.79
C ILE A 46 -16.98 -20.27 35.68
N GLN A 47 -17.11 -18.94 35.58
CA GLN A 47 -16.39 -18.12 34.62
C GLN A 47 -14.90 -18.02 34.98
N ASP A 48 -14.53 -17.79 36.24
CA ASP A 48 -13.14 -17.86 36.69
C ASP A 48 -12.53 -19.26 36.47
N LEU A 49 -13.31 -20.32 36.71
CA LEU A 49 -12.88 -21.69 36.41
C LEU A 49 -12.70 -21.90 34.89
N SER A 50 -13.65 -21.44 34.07
CA SER A 50 -13.57 -21.49 32.61
C SER A 50 -12.33 -20.76 32.09
N ASP A 51 -12.08 -19.54 32.56
CA ASP A 51 -10.93 -18.72 32.18
C ASP A 51 -9.61 -19.39 32.59
N ARG A 52 -9.57 -20.04 33.76
CA ARG A 52 -8.42 -20.86 34.21
C ARG A 52 -8.21 -22.08 33.33
N TYR A 53 -9.27 -22.78 32.93
CA TYR A 53 -9.18 -23.92 32.02
C TYR A 53 -8.70 -23.49 30.63
N GLU A 54 -9.18 -22.36 30.11
CA GLU A 54 -8.73 -21.81 28.83
C GLU A 54 -7.24 -21.41 28.90
N SER A 55 -6.83 -20.73 29.97
CA SER A 55 -5.43 -20.36 30.22
C SER A 55 -4.52 -21.59 30.33
N LEU A 56 -4.95 -22.62 31.07
CA LEU A 56 -4.22 -23.87 31.20
C LEU A 56 -4.11 -24.60 29.85
N ASN A 57 -5.18 -24.66 29.07
CA ASN A 57 -5.19 -25.28 27.74
C ASN A 57 -4.24 -24.57 26.77
N ASN A 58 -4.22 -23.23 26.80
CA ASN A 58 -3.28 -22.42 26.02
C ASN A 58 -1.83 -22.67 26.45
N LEU A 59 -1.56 -22.78 27.76
CA LEU A 59 -0.22 -23.09 28.28
C LEU A 59 0.25 -24.48 27.85
N LEU A 60 -0.61 -25.49 27.98
CA LEU A 60 -0.31 -26.87 27.56
C LEU A 60 -0.03 -26.94 26.05
N THR A 61 -0.79 -26.21 25.25
CA THR A 61 -0.56 -26.10 23.80
C THR A 61 0.80 -25.46 23.49
N ARG A 62 1.15 -24.35 24.15
CA ARG A 62 2.46 -23.71 24.01
C ARG A 62 3.61 -24.63 24.42
N TYR A 63 3.45 -25.35 25.53
CA TYR A 63 4.45 -26.32 26.00
C TYR A 63 4.64 -27.46 24.99
N SER A 64 3.54 -28.00 24.43
CA SER A 64 3.61 -29.03 23.40
C SER A 64 4.35 -28.54 22.13
N ASN A 65 4.05 -27.33 21.68
CA ASN A 65 4.75 -26.70 20.55
C ASN A 65 6.25 -26.50 20.84
N LEU A 66 6.60 -26.03 22.03
CA LEU A 66 8.00 -25.83 22.43
C LEU A 66 8.76 -27.16 22.49
N ASN A 67 8.14 -28.21 23.05
CA ASN A 67 8.75 -29.54 23.10
C ASN A 67 9.00 -30.09 21.69
N THR A 68 8.07 -29.85 20.75
CA THR A 68 8.26 -30.17 19.34
C THR A 68 9.41 -29.37 18.72
N LEU A 69 9.49 -28.07 19.01
CA LEU A 69 10.56 -27.20 18.53
C LEU A 69 11.94 -27.68 19.00
N ILE A 70 12.06 -28.09 20.28
CA ILE A 70 13.31 -28.63 20.84
C ILE A 70 13.73 -29.91 20.09
N LYS A 71 12.78 -30.83 19.86
CA LYS A 71 13.05 -32.07 19.11
C LYS A 71 13.53 -31.77 17.69
N LEU A 72 12.83 -30.89 16.97
CA LEU A 72 13.20 -30.50 15.60
C LEU A 72 14.55 -29.77 15.55
N SER A 73 14.85 -28.95 16.56
CA SER A 73 16.11 -28.19 16.65
C SER A 73 17.32 -29.05 17.02
N ALA A 74 17.10 -30.26 17.54
CA ALA A 74 18.16 -31.22 17.82
C ALA A 74 18.35 -32.25 16.69
N ASP A 75 17.50 -32.24 15.65
CA ASP A 75 17.55 -33.14 14.51
C ASP A 75 18.15 -32.44 13.27
N PRO A 76 19.39 -32.78 12.86
CA PRO A 76 20.03 -32.19 11.69
C PRO A 76 19.25 -32.38 10.39
N SER A 77 18.49 -33.47 10.23
CA SER A 77 17.70 -33.72 9.02
C SER A 77 16.53 -32.74 8.91
N ALA A 78 15.83 -32.50 10.03
CA ALA A 78 14.77 -31.50 10.12
C ALA A 78 15.31 -30.09 9.88
N ILE A 79 16.47 -29.76 10.45
CA ILE A 79 17.14 -28.47 10.21
C ILE A 79 17.45 -28.28 8.73
N ASN A 80 18.03 -29.28 8.07
CA ASN A 80 18.39 -29.19 6.66
C ASN A 80 17.15 -29.05 5.75
N ALA A 81 16.07 -29.76 6.04
CA ALA A 81 14.81 -29.61 5.30
C ALA A 81 14.23 -28.20 5.44
N VAL A 82 14.27 -27.61 6.64
CA VAL A 82 13.84 -26.21 6.86
C VAL A 82 14.75 -25.23 6.11
N ARG A 83 16.06 -25.45 6.09
CA ARG A 83 17.01 -24.62 5.32
C ARG A 83 16.74 -24.68 3.82
N GLU A 84 16.43 -25.85 3.28
CA GLU A 84 16.09 -26.03 1.86
C GLU A 84 14.78 -25.29 1.52
N ASN A 85 13.75 -25.46 2.34
CA ASN A 85 12.47 -24.76 2.19
C ASN A 85 12.64 -23.23 2.25
N LEU A 86 13.49 -22.74 3.16
CA LEU A 86 13.83 -21.32 3.27
C LEU A 86 14.56 -20.84 2.02
N GLY A 87 15.53 -21.61 1.51
CA GLY A 87 16.25 -21.31 0.28
C GLY A 87 15.33 -21.25 -0.95
N ALA A 88 14.38 -22.19 -1.07
CA ALA A 88 13.37 -22.18 -2.13
C ALA A 88 12.44 -20.96 -2.02
N SER A 89 11.98 -20.64 -0.80
CA SER A 89 11.14 -19.46 -0.55
C SER A 89 11.85 -18.17 -0.90
N ALA A 90 13.13 -18.04 -0.52
CA ALA A 90 13.95 -16.88 -0.88
C ALA A 90 14.10 -16.75 -2.40
N LYS A 91 14.41 -17.85 -3.12
CA LYS A 91 14.50 -17.87 -4.58
C LYS A 91 13.20 -17.43 -5.24
N ASN A 92 12.05 -17.89 -4.76
CA ASN A 92 10.76 -17.48 -5.31
C ASN A 92 10.50 -15.99 -5.05
N LEU A 93 10.79 -15.50 -3.84
CA LEU A 93 10.60 -14.09 -3.48
C LEU A 93 11.45 -13.13 -4.33
N ILE A 94 12.71 -13.46 -4.58
CA ILE A 94 13.62 -12.54 -5.30
C ILE A 94 13.75 -12.84 -6.80
N GLY A 95 13.49 -14.08 -7.20
CA GLY A 95 13.70 -14.58 -8.55
C GLY A 95 12.45 -14.60 -9.41
N ASP A 96 11.27 -14.73 -8.81
CA ASP A 96 10.01 -14.75 -9.55
C ASP A 96 9.38 -13.35 -9.64
N LYS A 97 8.50 -13.19 -10.63
CA LYS A 97 7.68 -11.98 -10.81
C LYS A 97 6.23 -12.22 -10.42
N THR A 98 5.55 -13.13 -11.13
CA THR A 98 4.11 -13.38 -10.98
C THR A 98 3.75 -13.92 -9.60
N ASN A 99 4.52 -14.89 -9.10
CA ASN A 99 4.24 -15.58 -7.84
C ASN A 99 4.96 -14.95 -6.63
N SER A 100 5.77 -13.92 -6.83
CA SER A 100 6.49 -13.24 -5.76
C SER A 100 5.63 -12.11 -5.18
N PRO A 101 5.18 -12.20 -3.92
CA PRO A 101 4.51 -11.07 -3.26
C PRO A 101 5.41 -9.83 -3.18
N ALA A 102 6.74 -10.01 -3.06
CA ALA A 102 7.69 -8.90 -3.01
C ALA A 102 7.74 -8.13 -4.34
N TYR A 103 7.79 -8.84 -5.47
CA TYR A 103 7.72 -8.22 -6.78
C TYR A 103 6.38 -7.49 -7.00
N GLN A 104 5.26 -8.14 -6.65
CA GLN A 104 3.94 -7.54 -6.81
C GLN A 104 3.76 -6.27 -5.96
N ALA A 105 4.30 -6.25 -4.74
CA ALA A 105 4.26 -5.06 -3.89
C ALA A 105 5.06 -3.88 -4.48
N VAL A 106 6.26 -4.14 -5.01
CA VAL A 106 7.07 -3.10 -5.68
C VAL A 106 6.37 -2.57 -6.93
N LEU A 107 5.86 -3.48 -7.77
CA LEU A 107 5.12 -3.12 -8.98
C LEU A 107 3.88 -2.29 -8.64
N LEU A 108 3.14 -2.65 -7.59
CA LEU A 108 1.97 -1.91 -7.13
C LEU A 108 2.32 -0.50 -6.68
N ALA A 109 3.37 -0.32 -5.87
CA ALA A 109 3.80 1.00 -5.41
C ALA A 109 4.20 1.93 -6.57
N ILE A 110 4.95 1.40 -7.54
CA ILE A 110 5.35 2.14 -8.74
C ILE A 110 4.13 2.52 -9.58
N ASN A 111 3.24 1.55 -9.85
CA ASN A 111 2.01 1.80 -10.61
C ASN A 111 1.09 2.80 -9.91
N ALA A 112 1.02 2.80 -8.58
CA ALA A 112 0.24 3.76 -7.81
C ALA A 112 0.78 5.19 -7.97
N ALA A 113 2.10 5.38 -7.91
CA ALA A 113 2.73 6.69 -8.11
C ALA A 113 2.52 7.22 -9.54
N VAL A 114 2.74 6.37 -10.56
CA VAL A 114 2.48 6.70 -11.97
C VAL A 114 1.00 6.98 -12.20
N GLY A 115 0.11 6.14 -11.66
CA GLY A 115 -1.33 6.28 -11.74
C GLY A 115 -1.83 7.57 -11.08
N PHE A 116 -1.25 7.95 -9.95
CA PHE A 116 -1.56 9.21 -9.28
C PHE A 116 -1.27 10.40 -10.21
N TRP A 117 -0.08 10.47 -10.81
CA TRP A 117 0.24 11.54 -11.77
C TRP A 117 -0.65 11.52 -13.00
N ASN A 118 -0.99 10.34 -13.53
CA ASN A 118 -1.94 10.23 -14.64
C ASN A 118 -3.32 10.83 -14.34
N VAL A 119 -3.76 10.78 -13.09
CA VAL A 119 -5.04 11.34 -12.66
C VAL A 119 -4.96 12.84 -12.41
N VAL A 120 -3.90 13.33 -11.75
CA VAL A 120 -3.83 14.73 -11.29
C VAL A 120 -3.01 15.64 -12.21
N GLY A 121 -2.23 15.09 -13.14
CA GLY A 121 -1.31 15.84 -14.00
C GLY A 121 -2.03 16.90 -14.84
N TYR A 122 -3.18 16.56 -15.44
CA TYR A 122 -3.91 17.46 -16.32
C TYR A 122 -4.52 18.70 -15.63
N VAL A 123 -4.74 18.65 -14.31
CA VAL A 123 -5.26 19.79 -13.52
C VAL A 123 -4.16 20.58 -12.82
N THR A 124 -2.95 20.03 -12.76
CA THR A 124 -1.81 20.64 -12.07
C THR A 124 -1.31 21.85 -12.86
N GLN A 125 -1.36 23.02 -12.23
CA GLN A 125 -0.87 24.25 -12.85
C GLN A 125 0.66 24.29 -12.81
N CYS A 126 1.27 24.64 -13.93
CA CYS A 126 2.72 24.85 -14.06
C CYS A 126 3.02 26.04 -14.97
N GLY A 127 4.15 26.68 -14.77
CA GLY A 127 4.51 27.90 -15.50
C GLY A 127 5.76 28.56 -14.93
N GLY A 128 6.05 29.76 -15.45
CA GLY A 128 7.26 30.50 -15.10
C GLY A 128 8.42 30.27 -16.06
N ASN A 129 9.53 30.89 -15.70
CA ASN A 129 10.82 30.82 -16.38
C ASN A 129 11.80 29.94 -15.56
N ALA A 130 13.02 29.81 -16.08
CA ALA A 130 14.11 29.16 -15.36
C ALA A 130 14.30 29.78 -13.96
N ASP A 131 14.93 29.03 -13.05
CA ASP A 131 15.17 29.42 -11.65
C ASP A 131 13.89 29.74 -10.86
N GLY A 132 12.76 29.15 -11.28
CA GLY A 132 11.47 29.32 -10.62
C GLY A 132 10.91 30.75 -10.68
N GLN A 133 11.34 31.55 -11.66
CA GLN A 133 10.92 32.94 -11.77
C GLN A 133 9.54 33.06 -12.43
N LYS A 134 8.82 34.13 -12.09
CA LYS A 134 7.59 34.51 -12.78
C LYS A 134 7.88 34.82 -14.25
N SER A 135 6.99 34.39 -15.14
CA SER A 135 7.04 34.70 -16.57
C SER A 135 5.94 35.68 -16.98
N THR A 136 6.20 36.42 -18.06
CA THR A 136 5.22 37.32 -18.69
C THR A 136 4.42 36.60 -19.77
N SER A 137 5.09 35.84 -20.63
CA SER A 137 4.49 35.17 -21.79
C SER A 137 5.24 33.90 -22.18
N SER A 138 5.54 33.04 -21.23
CA SER A 138 6.25 31.78 -21.44
C SER A 138 5.29 30.61 -21.54
N THR A 139 5.50 29.77 -22.56
CA THR A 139 4.80 28.50 -22.76
C THR A 139 5.82 27.39 -22.94
N THR A 140 5.81 26.41 -22.04
CA THR A 140 6.70 25.23 -22.07
C THR A 140 5.85 23.98 -22.14
N ILE A 141 6.06 23.13 -23.14
CA ILE A 141 5.23 21.95 -23.41
C ILE A 141 6.07 20.70 -23.22
N PHE A 142 5.65 19.80 -22.35
CA PHE A 142 6.28 18.50 -22.10
C PHE A 142 5.51 17.40 -22.83
N ASN A 143 6.19 16.64 -23.69
CA ASN A 143 5.58 15.58 -24.49
C ASN A 143 5.55 14.25 -23.75
N ASN A 144 4.63 13.37 -24.17
CA ASN A 144 4.35 12.09 -23.53
C ASN A 144 3.91 12.24 -22.06
N GLU A 145 3.08 13.24 -21.80
CA GLU A 145 2.52 13.58 -20.48
C GLU A 145 0.99 13.57 -20.54
N PRO A 146 0.27 13.23 -19.45
CA PRO A 146 -1.19 13.05 -19.43
C PRO A 146 -1.90 14.41 -19.36
N GLY A 147 -1.93 15.12 -20.48
CA GLY A 147 -2.60 16.42 -20.62
C GLY A 147 -4.11 16.32 -20.81
N TYR A 148 -4.81 17.43 -20.60
CA TYR A 148 -6.26 17.50 -20.85
C TYR A 148 -6.56 17.29 -22.35
N ARG A 149 -7.11 16.12 -22.70
CA ARG A 149 -7.37 15.70 -24.08
C ARG A 149 -6.12 15.80 -25.00
N SER A 150 -4.95 15.60 -24.42
CA SER A 150 -3.65 15.75 -25.10
C SER A 150 -2.65 14.73 -24.57
N THR A 151 -1.64 14.40 -25.37
CA THR A 151 -0.48 13.58 -24.96
C THR A 151 0.70 14.44 -24.50
N SER A 152 0.43 15.70 -24.18
CA SER A 152 1.42 16.66 -23.68
C SER A 152 0.79 17.56 -22.61
N ILE A 153 1.56 17.89 -21.58
CA ILE A 153 1.18 18.91 -20.58
C ILE A 153 1.80 20.25 -20.98
N THR A 154 0.98 21.30 -20.94
CA THR A 154 1.39 22.67 -21.29
C THR A 154 1.49 23.53 -20.04
N CYS A 155 2.72 23.92 -19.68
CA CYS A 155 2.99 24.87 -18.62
C CYS A 155 2.95 26.30 -19.18
N SER A 156 1.87 27.01 -18.89
CA SER A 156 1.59 28.34 -19.45
C SER A 156 0.95 29.31 -18.44
N LEU A 157 1.01 29.01 -17.14
CA LEU A 157 0.51 29.92 -16.12
C LEU A 157 1.48 31.09 -15.92
N ASN A 158 1.19 32.19 -16.61
CA ASN A 158 1.98 33.43 -16.59
C ASN A 158 1.45 34.41 -15.53
N GLY A 159 2.29 35.36 -15.11
CA GLY A 159 1.89 36.41 -14.17
C GLY A 159 2.00 36.05 -12.68
N TYR A 160 2.18 34.77 -12.37
CA TYR A 160 2.30 34.22 -11.02
C TYR A 160 3.71 33.70 -10.75
N THR A 161 4.19 33.86 -9.52
CA THR A 161 5.48 33.30 -9.09
C THR A 161 5.29 31.82 -8.78
N PRO A 162 6.10 30.92 -9.38
CA PRO A 162 6.11 29.51 -9.01
C PRO A 162 6.38 29.28 -7.51
N GLY A 163 5.70 28.33 -6.91
CA GLY A 163 5.85 28.05 -5.47
C GLY A 163 4.67 27.31 -4.84
N TYR A 164 4.67 27.25 -3.50
CA TYR A 164 3.59 26.64 -2.73
C TYR A 164 2.26 27.37 -3.00
N TYR A 165 1.20 26.60 -3.26
CA TYR A 165 -0.12 27.14 -3.65
C TYR A 165 -0.11 27.96 -4.97
N GLY A 166 0.98 27.91 -5.74
CA GLY A 166 1.13 28.56 -7.04
C GLY A 166 1.39 27.54 -8.15
N PRO A 167 1.80 28.00 -9.36
CA PRO A 167 2.27 27.09 -10.39
C PRO A 167 3.49 26.30 -9.92
N MET A 168 3.56 25.03 -10.32
CA MET A 168 4.80 24.28 -10.27
C MET A 168 5.83 24.95 -11.20
N SER A 169 7.05 25.16 -10.70
CA SER A 169 8.15 25.68 -11.50
C SER A 169 8.53 24.71 -12.60
N ILE A 170 9.05 25.24 -13.71
CA ILE A 170 9.51 24.40 -14.82
C ILE A 170 10.67 23.49 -14.40
N GLU A 171 11.52 23.91 -13.45
CA GLU A 171 12.57 23.06 -12.89
C GLU A 171 12.00 21.82 -12.18
N ASN A 172 10.97 22.00 -11.35
CA ASN A 172 10.32 20.89 -10.68
C ASN A 172 9.56 20.01 -11.67
N PHE A 173 8.94 20.62 -12.69
CA PHE A 173 8.28 19.85 -13.75
C PHE A 173 9.29 19.01 -14.55
N LYS A 174 10.49 19.53 -14.86
CA LYS A 174 11.56 18.75 -15.52
C LYS A 174 11.94 17.51 -14.70
N LYS A 175 12.15 17.67 -13.38
CA LYS A 175 12.45 16.55 -12.47
C LYS A 175 11.32 15.52 -12.44
N LEU A 176 10.08 15.99 -12.35
CA LEU A 176 8.89 15.13 -12.36
C LEU A 176 8.78 14.37 -13.68
N ASN A 177 8.83 15.07 -14.81
CA ASN A 177 8.72 14.49 -16.14
C ASN A 177 9.84 13.47 -16.36
N GLU A 178 11.10 13.78 -16.04
CA GLU A 178 12.19 12.80 -16.20
C GLU A 178 11.91 11.49 -15.44
N ALA A 179 11.54 11.57 -14.17
CA ALA A 179 11.19 10.39 -13.38
C ALA A 179 9.99 9.65 -13.98
N TYR A 180 8.94 10.37 -14.38
CA TYR A 180 7.75 9.79 -15.00
C TYR A 180 8.08 9.06 -16.32
N GLN A 181 8.91 9.65 -17.19
CA GLN A 181 9.32 9.03 -18.45
C GLN A 181 10.16 7.77 -18.23
N ILE A 182 11.06 7.78 -17.24
CA ILE A 182 11.83 6.58 -16.85
C ILE A 182 10.90 5.47 -16.37
N LEU A 183 9.99 5.79 -15.44
CA LEU A 183 9.06 4.81 -14.90
C LEU A 183 8.15 4.23 -15.97
N GLN A 184 7.57 5.07 -16.84
CA GLN A 184 6.71 4.63 -17.94
C GLN A 184 7.46 3.72 -18.92
N THR A 185 8.71 4.06 -19.25
CA THR A 185 9.54 3.25 -20.15
C THR A 185 9.86 1.90 -19.51
N ALA A 186 10.26 1.89 -18.24
CA ALA A 186 10.56 0.67 -17.50
C ALA A 186 9.32 -0.22 -17.31
N LEU A 187 8.16 0.36 -17.01
CA LEU A 187 6.89 -0.37 -16.90
C LEU A 187 6.45 -0.98 -18.24
N LYS A 188 6.64 -0.24 -19.34
CA LYS A 188 6.33 -0.73 -20.69
C LYS A 188 7.22 -1.91 -21.10
N GLN A 189 8.50 -1.88 -20.72
CA GLN A 189 9.44 -2.99 -20.95
C GLN A 189 9.20 -4.16 -19.98
N GLY A 190 8.66 -3.86 -18.79
CA GLY A 190 8.41 -4.80 -17.71
C GLY A 190 9.56 -4.82 -16.70
N LEU A 191 9.23 -4.61 -15.42
CA LEU A 191 10.22 -4.61 -14.34
C LEU A 191 10.92 -5.97 -14.22
N PRO A 192 12.24 -6.01 -13.94
CA PRO A 192 12.97 -7.25 -13.74
C PRO A 192 12.65 -7.88 -12.37
N ALA A 193 13.02 -9.15 -12.17
CA ALA A 193 12.89 -9.78 -10.85
C ALA A 193 13.84 -9.09 -9.84
N LEU A 194 13.53 -9.16 -8.55
CA LEU A 194 14.27 -8.40 -7.51
C LEU A 194 15.76 -8.75 -7.43
N LYS A 195 16.15 -9.97 -7.80
CA LYS A 195 17.57 -10.38 -7.84
C LYS A 195 18.36 -9.71 -8.97
N GLU A 196 17.69 -9.21 -10.01
CA GLU A 196 18.32 -8.63 -11.20
C GLU A 196 18.47 -7.11 -11.01
N ASN A 197 19.67 -6.69 -10.60
CA ASN A 197 19.95 -5.30 -10.19
C ASN A 197 20.80 -4.49 -11.18
N ASN A 198 21.20 -5.08 -12.31
CA ASN A 198 22.11 -4.46 -13.29
C ASN A 198 21.43 -4.15 -14.64
N GLY A 199 20.11 -4.31 -14.73
CA GLY A 199 19.35 -4.00 -15.94
C GLY A 199 19.34 -2.49 -16.22
N THR A 200 19.42 -2.12 -17.49
CA THR A 200 19.38 -0.73 -17.93
C THR A 200 18.28 -0.52 -18.97
N VAL A 201 17.77 0.70 -19.05
CA VAL A 201 16.76 1.11 -20.02
C VAL A 201 17.19 2.45 -20.63
N SER A 202 17.07 2.57 -21.95
CA SER A 202 17.30 3.83 -22.66
C SER A 202 15.98 4.61 -22.69
N VAL A 203 16.04 5.88 -22.28
CA VAL A 203 14.86 6.75 -22.16
C VAL A 203 15.09 7.98 -23.02
N THR A 204 14.08 8.37 -23.78
CA THR A 204 14.10 9.58 -24.60
C THR A 204 12.78 10.30 -24.41
N TYR A 205 12.85 11.60 -24.13
CA TYR A 205 11.70 12.46 -23.98
C TYR A 205 12.02 13.84 -24.56
N THR A 206 10.98 14.62 -24.86
CA THR A 206 11.14 15.94 -25.48
C THR A 206 10.22 16.96 -24.82
N TYR A 207 10.66 18.22 -24.84
CA TYR A 207 9.84 19.36 -24.46
C TYR A 207 10.19 20.55 -25.37
N THR A 208 9.26 21.49 -25.51
CA THR A 208 9.43 22.67 -26.36
C THR A 208 9.17 23.94 -25.58
N CYS A 209 9.81 25.03 -25.99
CA CYS A 209 9.62 26.36 -25.41
C CYS A 209 9.20 27.35 -26.48
N SER A 210 8.20 28.17 -26.15
CA SER A 210 7.73 29.27 -26.99
C SER A 210 7.33 30.47 -26.14
N GLY A 211 7.18 31.62 -26.80
CA GLY A 211 6.84 32.88 -26.15
C GLY A 211 8.05 33.77 -25.84
N LYS A 212 7.81 35.09 -25.78
CA LYS A 212 8.86 36.08 -25.59
C LYS A 212 9.47 35.92 -24.20
N GLU A 213 10.81 35.97 -24.11
CA GLU A 213 11.59 35.85 -22.87
C GLU A 213 11.46 34.49 -22.17
N ASN A 214 11.00 33.45 -22.86
CA ASN A 214 11.02 32.09 -22.33
C ASN A 214 12.45 31.52 -22.38
N ASN A 215 13.10 31.44 -21.22
CA ASN A 215 14.48 30.93 -21.08
C ASN A 215 14.55 29.46 -20.62
N ASN A 216 13.43 28.72 -20.61
CA ASN A 216 13.40 27.34 -20.12
C ASN A 216 14.13 26.32 -21.03
N CYS A 217 14.40 26.69 -22.29
CA CYS A 217 15.16 25.91 -23.26
C CYS A 217 16.50 26.60 -23.63
N SER A 218 16.87 27.64 -22.90
CA SER A 218 18.20 28.24 -23.03
C SER A 218 19.26 27.25 -22.50
N PRO A 219 20.46 27.24 -23.11
CA PRO A 219 21.57 26.41 -22.65
C PRO A 219 22.07 26.81 -21.27
#